data_AF-A0A446CXY2-F1
#
_entry.id   AF-A0A446CXY2-F1
#
_cell.length_a   1.000
_cell.length_b   1.000
_cell.length_c   1.000
_cell.angle_alpha   90.00
_cell.angle_beta   90.00
_cell.angle_gamma   90.00
#
_symmetry.space_group_name_H-M   'P 1'
#
loop_
_entity.id
_entity.type
_entity.pdbx_description
1 polymer ?
#
loop_
_entity_poly.entity_id
_entity_poly.type
_entity_poly.pdbx_seq_one_letter_code
_entity_poly.pdbx_strand_id
1 'polypeptide(L)'
;MTDLSMASVASWHAHVYFDAGSRDAAFALRERIAARFDGKMELGRFHERPVGPHPQWSYQIAFAPLHFAEIATWLALHHGALDVFMHPNTGDSLRDHRDCALWIGRSHVLNLLALGA
;
A
#
# COMPACT_ATOMS: atom_id res chain seq x y z
N MET A 1 -18.15 19.49 2.47
CA MET A 1 -17.33 18.27 2.66
C MET A 1 -17.77 17.69 3.99
N THR A 2 -18.19 16.43 4.03
CA THR A 2 -18.59 15.77 5.28
C THR A 2 -17.34 15.21 5.95
N ASP A 3 -17.08 15.60 7.19
CA ASP A 3 -15.95 15.05 7.93
C ASP A 3 -16.23 13.60 8.32
N LEU A 4 -15.38 12.69 7.86
CA LEU A 4 -15.42 11.31 8.33
C LEU A 4 -14.73 11.19 9.68
N SER A 5 -15.28 10.35 10.55
CA SER A 5 -14.60 9.94 11.78
C SER A 5 -13.44 9.00 11.46
N MET A 6 -12.33 9.12 12.19
CA MET A 6 -11.24 8.14 12.14
C MET A 6 -11.70 6.70 12.47
N ALA A 7 -12.79 6.56 13.24
CA ALA A 7 -13.38 5.25 13.54
C ALA A 7 -13.97 4.54 12.31
N SER A 8 -14.13 5.24 11.18
CA SER A 8 -14.55 4.63 9.92
C SER A 8 -13.44 3.83 9.21
N VAL A 9 -12.18 4.02 9.60
CA VAL A 9 -11.05 3.32 8.99
C VAL A 9 -10.90 1.94 9.63
N ALA A 10 -11.31 0.89 8.91
CA ALA A 10 -11.25 -0.48 9.39
C ALA A 10 -9.82 -1.05 9.36
N SER A 11 -9.06 -0.70 8.32
CA SER A 11 -7.67 -1.12 8.14
C SER A 11 -6.96 -0.19 7.15
N TRP A 12 -5.68 -0.46 6.92
CA TRP A 12 -4.87 0.21 5.90
C TRP A 12 -4.21 -0.82 5.01
N HIS A 13 -4.06 -0.47 3.73
CA HIS A 13 -3.18 -1.19 2.82
C HIS A 13 -2.04 -0.29 2.38
N ALA A 14 -0.85 -0.88 2.31
CA ALA A 14 0.28 -0.35 1.57
C ALA A 14 0.64 -1.30 0.42
N HIS A 15 0.92 -0.77 -0.75
CA HIS A 15 1.35 -1.50 -1.93
C HIS A 15 2.72 -0.98 -2.34
N VAL A 16 3.73 -1.83 -2.21
CA VAL A 16 5.08 -1.49 -2.71
C VAL A 16 5.09 -1.75 -4.20
N TYR A 17 5.37 -0.71 -4.97
CA TYR A 17 5.41 -0.76 -6.42
C TYR A 17 6.82 -1.00 -6.93
N PHE A 18 6.89 -1.87 -7.95
CA PHE A 18 8.12 -2.25 -8.60
C PHE A 18 7.86 -2.65 -10.06
N ASP A 19 8.93 -3.03 -10.74
CA ASP A 19 8.96 -3.55 -12.10
C ASP A 19 10.07 -4.60 -12.22
N ALA A 20 10.34 -5.08 -13.44
CA ALA A 20 11.38 -6.05 -13.68
C ALA A 20 12.78 -5.60 -13.22
N GLY A 21 13.10 -4.30 -13.33
CA GLY A 21 14.41 -3.76 -12.97
C GLY A 21 14.60 -3.60 -11.46
N SER A 22 13.52 -3.52 -10.70
CA SER A 22 13.49 -3.30 -9.25
C SER A 22 12.98 -4.51 -8.46
N ARG A 23 12.71 -5.63 -9.13
CA ARG A 23 12.12 -6.85 -8.58
C ARG A 23 12.87 -7.42 -7.38
N ASP A 24 14.20 -7.55 -7.47
CA ASP A 24 15.00 -8.11 -6.37
C ASP A 24 15.08 -7.16 -5.17
N ALA A 25 15.13 -5.85 -5.41
CA ALA A 25 15.05 -4.86 -4.34
C ALA A 25 13.69 -4.91 -3.62
N ALA A 26 12.60 -5.05 -4.38
CA ALA A 26 11.25 -5.21 -3.84
C ALA A 26 11.11 -6.50 -3.03
N PHE A 27 11.67 -7.62 -3.52
CA PHE A 27 11.66 -8.88 -2.78
C PHE A 27 12.49 -8.78 -1.48
N ALA A 28 13.68 -8.18 -1.53
CA ALA A 28 14.50 -7.97 -0.34
C ALA A 28 13.80 -7.07 0.70
N LEU A 29 13.10 -6.02 0.26
CA LEU A 29 12.30 -5.18 1.13
C LEU A 29 11.13 -5.96 1.75
N ARG A 30 10.44 -6.80 0.95
CA ARG A 30 9.35 -7.66 1.42
C ARG A 30 9.79 -8.59 2.55
N GLU A 31 10.94 -9.24 2.42
CA GLU A 31 11.46 -10.14 3.46
C GLU A 31 11.81 -9.40 4.75
N ARG A 32 12.39 -8.19 4.64
CA ARG A 32 12.66 -7.33 5.81
C ARG A 32 11.36 -6.89 6.51
N ILE A 33 10.33 -6.56 5.74
CA ILE A 33 9.00 -6.21 6.25
C ILE A 33 8.38 -7.41 6.99
N ALA A 34 8.42 -8.60 6.40
CA ALA A 34 7.94 -9.85 7.01
C ALA A 34 8.59 -10.09 8.37
N ALA A 35 9.93 -10.04 8.42
CA ALA A 35 10.66 -10.28 9.66
C ALA A 35 10.43 -9.21 10.73
N ARG A 36 10.28 -7.94 10.34
CA ARG A 36 10.18 -6.81 11.28
C ARG A 36 8.78 -6.62 11.87
N PHE A 37 7.75 -7.02 11.14
CA PHE A 37 6.34 -6.77 11.50
C PHE A 37 5.52 -8.07 11.62
N ASP A 38 6.19 -9.19 11.86
CA ASP A 38 5.53 -10.46 12.15
C ASP A 38 4.46 -10.31 13.24
N GLY A 39 3.28 -10.87 13.00
CA GLY A 39 2.11 -10.74 13.86
C GLY A 39 1.41 -9.37 13.91
N LYS A 40 1.90 -8.34 13.19
CA LYS A 40 1.29 -6.99 13.16
C LYS A 40 0.64 -6.63 11.82
N MET A 41 0.93 -7.40 10.77
CA MET A 41 0.47 -7.14 9.41
C MET A 41 0.38 -8.46 8.61
N GLU A 42 -0.32 -8.41 7.49
CA GLU A 42 -0.43 -9.51 6.54
C GLU A 42 0.21 -9.14 5.20
N LEU A 43 1.02 -10.04 4.64
CA LEU A 43 1.62 -9.86 3.32
C LEU A 43 0.79 -10.56 2.24
N GLY A 44 0.49 -9.80 1.20
CA GLY A 44 -0.10 -10.31 -0.03
C GLY A 44 0.89 -11.09 -0.90
N ARG A 45 0.37 -11.56 -2.04
CA ARG A 45 1.16 -12.20 -3.09
C ARG A 45 2.08 -11.18 -3.77
N PHE A 46 3.22 -11.67 -4.26
CA PHE A 46 4.18 -10.88 -5.03
C PHE A 46 3.77 -10.89 -6.50
N HIS A 47 3.08 -9.85 -6.95
CA HIS A 47 2.53 -9.76 -8.30
C HIS A 47 3.52 -9.13 -9.26
N GLU A 48 4.19 -9.93 -10.08
CA GLU A 48 5.08 -9.48 -11.16
C GLU A 48 4.29 -9.08 -12.43
N ARG A 49 3.17 -8.36 -12.24
CA ARG A 49 2.31 -7.74 -13.26
C ARG A 49 1.35 -6.73 -12.62
N PRO A 50 0.83 -5.75 -13.37
CA PRO A 50 -0.29 -4.92 -12.94
C PRO A 50 -1.53 -5.79 -12.62
N VAL A 51 -2.21 -5.49 -11.51
CA VAL A 51 -3.42 -6.19 -11.06
C VAL A 51 -4.39 -5.17 -10.47
N GLY A 52 -5.67 -5.24 -10.86
CA GLY A 52 -6.72 -4.35 -10.32
C GLY A 52 -6.40 -2.88 -10.61
N PRO A 53 -6.44 -1.99 -9.58
CA PRO A 53 -6.16 -0.57 -9.76
C PRO A 53 -4.66 -0.25 -9.90
N HIS A 54 -3.78 -1.21 -9.64
CA HIS A 54 -2.35 -0.99 -9.52
C HIS A 54 -1.68 -0.98 -10.90
N PRO A 55 -1.07 0.14 -11.34
CA PRO A 55 -0.45 0.25 -12.66
C PRO A 55 0.95 -0.39 -12.73
N GLN A 56 1.54 -0.73 -11.60
CA GLN A 56 2.87 -1.34 -11.47
C GLN A 56 2.76 -2.77 -10.93
N TRP A 57 3.87 -3.51 -10.96
CA TRP A 57 3.99 -4.75 -10.19
C TRP A 57 3.92 -4.39 -8.72
N SER A 58 3.32 -5.26 -7.89
CA SER A 58 3.14 -4.91 -6.49
C SER A 58 2.99 -6.09 -5.56
N TYR A 59 3.19 -5.84 -4.27
CA TYR A 59 2.69 -6.68 -3.20
C TYR A 59 2.02 -5.82 -2.13
N GLN A 60 0.96 -6.37 -1.54
CA GLN A 60 0.19 -5.70 -0.49
C GLN A 60 0.78 -5.97 0.90
N ILE A 61 0.66 -5.00 1.78
CA ILE A 61 0.89 -5.07 3.22
C ILE A 61 -0.41 -4.57 3.87
N ALA A 62 -1.16 -5.44 4.52
CA ALA A 62 -2.40 -5.07 5.20
C ALA A 62 -2.18 -5.00 6.72
N PHE A 63 -2.67 -3.94 7.36
CA PHE A 63 -2.48 -3.74 8.80
C PHE A 63 -3.59 -2.92 9.44
N ALA A 64 -3.77 -3.09 10.75
CA ALA A 64 -4.75 -2.35 11.54
C ALA A 64 -4.34 -0.87 11.72
N PRO A 65 -5.30 0.06 11.93
CA PRO A 65 -5.01 1.49 12.07
C PRO A 65 -4.00 1.82 13.18
N LEU A 66 -4.00 1.05 14.27
CA LEU A 66 -3.05 1.21 15.38
C LEU A 66 -1.57 1.08 14.94
N HIS A 67 -1.29 0.30 13.89
CA HIS A 67 0.06 0.09 13.38
C HIS A 67 0.51 1.11 12.33
N PHE A 68 -0.37 2.04 11.93
CA PHE A 68 -0.10 2.98 10.84
C PHE A 68 1.18 3.79 11.08
N ALA A 69 1.31 4.42 12.25
CA ALA A 69 2.47 5.26 12.54
C ALA A 69 3.79 4.46 12.51
N GLU A 70 3.82 3.25 13.08
CA GLU A 70 5.02 2.41 13.09
C GLU A 70 5.42 1.98 11.67
N ILE A 71 4.46 1.42 10.91
CA ILE A 71 4.73 0.84 9.59
C ILE A 71 5.01 1.93 8.55
N ALA A 72 4.20 2.99 8.50
CA ALA A 72 4.38 4.07 7.55
C ALA A 72 5.71 4.80 7.77
N THR A 73 6.08 5.07 9.02
CA THR A 73 7.38 5.70 9.35
C THR A 73 8.54 4.80 8.93
N TRP A 74 8.46 3.50 9.21
CA TRP A 74 9.52 2.58 8.83
C TRP A 74 9.66 2.48 7.30
N LEU A 75 8.55 2.41 6.57
CA LEU A 75 8.58 2.42 5.10
C LEU A 75 9.20 3.71 4.57
N ALA A 76 8.81 4.88 5.12
CA ALA A 76 9.38 6.17 4.71
C ALA A 76 10.91 6.25 4.88
N LEU A 77 11.46 5.55 5.88
CA LEU A 77 12.91 5.50 6.13
C LEU A 77 13.64 4.42 5.32
N HIS A 78 12.94 3.37 4.87
CA HIS A 78 13.59 2.16 4.34
C HIS A 78 13.11 1.71 2.96
N HIS A 79 12.19 2.44 2.31
CA HIS A 79 11.67 2.08 0.98
C HIS A 79 12.73 2.16 -0.14
N GLY A 80 13.85 2.84 0.11
CA GLY A 80 14.90 3.03 -0.89
C GLY A 80 14.35 3.80 -2.09
N ALA A 81 14.39 3.19 -3.28
CA ALA A 81 13.88 3.78 -4.51
C ALA A 81 12.47 3.26 -4.92
N LEU A 82 11.84 2.42 -4.10
CA LEU A 82 10.54 1.82 -4.40
C LEU A 82 9.42 2.76 -3.97
N ASP A 83 8.48 3.05 -4.86
CA ASP A 83 7.32 3.86 -4.50
C ASP A 83 6.31 3.02 -3.72
N VAL A 84 5.64 3.59 -2.72
CA VAL A 84 4.63 2.88 -1.92
C VAL A 84 3.31 3.65 -1.97
N PHE A 85 2.30 3.01 -2.54
CA PHE A 85 0.91 3.47 -2.50
C PHE A 85 0.28 3.06 -1.17
N MET A 86 -0.38 3.96 -0.47
CA MET A 86 -1.11 3.65 0.77
C MET A 86 -2.52 4.22 0.72
N HIS A 87 -3.48 3.49 1.26
CA HIS A 87 -4.84 4.01 1.44
C HIS A 87 -5.52 3.36 2.67
N PRO A 88 -6.45 4.08 3.32
CA PRO A 88 -7.32 3.49 4.33
C PRO A 88 -8.37 2.59 3.65
N ASN A 89 -8.98 1.71 4.43
CA ASN A 89 -10.18 0.99 4.02
C ASN A 89 -11.35 1.50 4.86
N THR A 90 -12.22 2.30 4.24
CA THR A 90 -13.41 2.90 4.87
C THR A 90 -14.71 2.22 4.45
N GLY A 91 -14.64 1.28 3.51
CA GLY A 91 -15.79 0.59 2.92
C GLY A 91 -16.21 1.15 1.55
N ASP A 92 -15.60 2.25 1.09
CA ASP A 92 -15.78 2.81 -0.25
C ASP A 92 -14.45 2.73 -1.01
N SER A 93 -14.24 1.61 -1.71
CA SER A 93 -12.96 1.31 -2.36
C SER A 93 -12.55 2.37 -3.39
N LEU A 94 -13.49 2.86 -4.21
CA LEU A 94 -13.17 3.88 -5.22
C LEU A 94 -12.70 5.17 -4.56
N ARG A 95 -13.43 5.64 -3.54
CA ARG A 95 -13.05 6.85 -2.79
C ARG A 95 -11.73 6.67 -2.04
N ASP A 96 -11.55 5.53 -1.38
CA ASP A 96 -10.33 5.22 -0.63
C ASP A 96 -9.09 5.35 -1.53
N HIS A 97 -9.17 4.86 -2.77
CA HIS A 97 -8.07 4.93 -3.72
C HIS A 97 -7.94 6.28 -4.44
N ARG A 98 -9.07 6.96 -4.74
CA ARG A 98 -9.06 8.22 -5.50
C ARG A 98 -8.74 9.43 -4.64
N ASP A 99 -9.35 9.50 -3.45
CA ASP A 99 -9.41 10.70 -2.63
C ASP A 99 -8.62 10.58 -1.32
N CYS A 100 -8.27 9.36 -0.91
CA CYS A 100 -7.54 9.09 0.34
C CYS A 100 -6.16 8.46 0.10
N ALA A 101 -5.61 8.57 -1.11
CA ALA A 101 -4.29 8.07 -1.45
C ALA A 101 -3.17 8.83 -0.73
N LEU A 102 -2.26 8.08 -0.13
CA LEU A 102 -0.96 8.55 0.31
C LEU A 102 0.16 7.86 -0.48
N TRP A 103 1.28 8.56 -0.62
CA TRP A 103 2.44 8.05 -1.34
C TRP A 103 3.72 8.29 -0.55
N ILE A 104 4.53 7.25 -0.44
CA ILE A 104 5.95 7.36 -0.09
C ILE A 104 6.72 7.25 -1.40
N GLY A 105 7.57 8.24 -1.70
CA GLY A 105 8.20 8.37 -3.01
C GLY A 105 7.31 9.14 -3.99
N ARG A 106 7.13 8.60 -5.20
CA ARG A 106 6.37 9.22 -6.29
C ARG A 106 4.97 8.64 -6.37
N SER A 107 4.01 9.48 -6.72
CA SER A 107 2.65 9.05 -7.02
C SER A 107 2.52 8.45 -8.42
N HIS A 108 1.52 7.59 -8.59
CA HIS A 108 1.18 6.96 -9.86
C HIS A 108 -0.30 7.14 -10.17
N VAL A 109 -0.64 7.25 -11.45
CA VAL A 109 -2.03 7.27 -11.90
C VAL A 109 -2.59 5.85 -11.81
N LEU A 110 -3.52 5.62 -10.88
CA LEU A 110 -4.16 4.33 -10.69
C LEU A 110 -5.21 4.04 -11.77
N ASN A 111 -5.43 2.76 -12.07
CA ASN A 111 -6.54 2.32 -12.91
C ASN A 111 -7.84 2.26 -12.09
N LEU A 112 -8.40 3.43 -11.77
CA LEU A 112 -9.59 3.52 -10.90
C LEU A 112 -10.84 2.83 -11.49
N LEU A 113 -10.90 2.66 -12.81
CA LEU A 113 -11.99 1.91 -13.46
C LEU A 113 -12.06 0.44 -13.02
N ALA A 114 -10.97 -0.12 -12.51
CA ALA A 114 -10.93 -1.48 -11.99
C ALA A 114 -11.62 -1.64 -10.61
N LEU A 115 -12.00 -0.53 -9.95
CA LEU A 115 -12.61 -0.53 -8.61
C LEU A 115 -14.14 -0.41 -8.64
N GLY A 116 -14.73 -0.27 -9.83
CA GLY A 116 -16.18 -0.17 -10.03
C GLY A 116 -16.62 1.20 -10.57
N ALA A 117 -17.68 1.14 -11.38
CA ALA A 117 -18.56 2.26 -11.73
C ALA A 117 -19.65 2.41 -10.66
#